data_AF-A0A3D4V5C0-F1
#
_entry.id   AF-A0A3D4V5C0-F1
#
_cell.length_a   1.000
_cell.length_b   1.000
_cell.length_c   1.000
_cell.angle_alpha   90.00
_cell.angle_beta   90.00
_cell.angle_gamma   90.00
#
_symmetry.space_group_name_H-M   'P 1'
#
loop_
_entity.id
_entity.type
_entity.pdbx_description
1 polymer ?
#
loop_
_entity_poly.entity_id
_entity_poly.type
_entity_poly.pdbx_seq_one_letter_code
_entity_poly.pdbx_strand_id
1 'polypeptide(L)'
;MEFDRFKQQTVASLELPPVRASTADGRSFTTLRPSAHFVYKGETPQVPDFVLLMVQSRSAQWEYLRCHDLLFLVDGKPFETPAADHDGRVLRPGVGETVTVMLPPAALIAMANATKVEAKLCRDEFEFDQQARLAFRELASRMKSQ
;
A
#
# COMPACT_ATOMS: atom_id res chain seq x y z
N MET A 1 10.28 9.64 -9.97
CA MET A 1 10.69 8.45 -10.74
C MET A 1 12.20 8.49 -10.85
N GLU A 2 12.86 7.34 -10.78
CA GLU A 2 14.31 7.24 -10.83
C GLU A 2 14.71 6.11 -11.77
N PHE A 3 15.53 6.41 -12.78
CA PHE A 3 16.02 5.43 -13.74
C PHE A 3 17.35 4.83 -13.27
N ASP A 4 17.40 3.52 -13.11
CA ASP A 4 18.61 2.74 -12.86
C ASP A 4 19.18 2.24 -14.20
N ARG A 5 20.25 2.90 -14.67
CA ARG A 5 20.94 2.56 -15.93
C ARG A 5 21.60 1.18 -15.93
N PHE A 6 21.93 0.62 -14.77
CA PHE A 6 22.56 -0.71 -14.69
C PHE A 6 21.50 -1.81 -14.80
N LYS A 7 20.33 -1.58 -14.21
CA LYS A 7 19.18 -2.50 -14.29
C LYS A 7 18.31 -2.26 -15.52
N GLN A 8 18.48 -1.12 -16.21
CA GLN A 8 17.64 -0.68 -17.32
C GLN A 8 16.17 -0.64 -16.91
N GLN A 9 15.88 0.00 -15.76
CA GLN A 9 14.56 0.05 -15.14
C GLN A 9 14.29 1.42 -14.52
N THR A 10 13.05 1.86 -14.56
CA THR A 10 12.60 3.04 -13.81
C THR A 10 11.75 2.60 -12.63
N VAL A 11 12.03 3.20 -11.46
CA VAL A 11 11.26 3.00 -10.24
C VAL A 11 10.37 4.22 -9.99
N ALA A 12 9.09 3.96 -9.74
CA ALA A 12 8.15 4.94 -9.23
C ALA A 12 7.76 4.54 -7.80
N SER A 13 8.03 5.44 -6.86
CA SER A 13 7.71 5.26 -5.44
C SER A 13 6.92 6.46 -4.94
N LEU A 14 5.99 6.21 -4.03
CA LEU A 14 5.26 7.25 -3.33
C LEU A 14 4.92 6.81 -1.90
N GLU A 15 5.34 7.61 -0.93
CA GLU A 15 4.83 7.53 0.44
C GLU A 15 3.43 8.14 0.47
N LEU A 16 2.49 7.43 1.09
CA LEU A 16 1.13 7.93 1.30
C LEU A 16 1.04 8.60 2.68
N PRO A 17 0.05 9.49 2.89
CA PRO A 17 -0.23 10.02 4.21
C PRO A 17 -0.43 8.89 5.23
N PRO A 18 0.11 9.00 6.46
CA PRO A 18 -0.15 8.03 7.50
C PRO A 18 -1.65 7.92 7.78
N VAL A 19 -2.14 6.70 7.93
CA VAL A 19 -3.55 6.42 8.23
C VAL A 19 -3.69 5.97 9.68
N ARG A 20 -4.80 6.37 10.30
CA ARG A 20 -5.15 5.89 11.63
C ARG A 20 -6.09 4.71 11.46
N ALA A 21 -5.61 3.52 11.78
CA ALA A 21 -6.41 2.32 11.79
C ALA A 21 -6.99 2.07 13.17
N SER A 22 -8.18 1.50 13.22
CA SER A 22 -8.85 1.12 14.45
C SER A 22 -9.35 -0.31 14.39
N THR A 23 -9.34 -0.98 15.54
CA THR A 23 -10.09 -2.22 15.70
C THR A 23 -11.58 -1.98 15.41
N ALA A 24 -12.31 -3.02 14.98
CA ALA A 24 -13.74 -2.90 14.66
C ALA A 24 -14.61 -2.38 15.82
N ASP A 25 -14.15 -2.48 17.07
CA ASP A 25 -14.81 -1.91 18.26
C ASP A 25 -14.47 -0.43 18.52
N GLY A 26 -13.56 0.16 17.73
CA GLY A 26 -13.14 1.56 17.81
C GLY A 26 -12.27 1.92 19.02
N ARG A 27 -11.81 0.94 19.82
CA ARG A 27 -11.15 1.20 21.11
C ARG A 27 -9.64 1.32 21.03
N SER A 28 -9.01 0.66 20.06
CA SER A 28 -7.57 0.67 19.86
C SER A 28 -7.23 1.33 18.53
N PHE A 29 -6.15 2.09 18.51
CA PHE A 29 -5.69 2.76 17.30
C PHE A 29 -4.22 2.49 17.03
N THR A 30 -3.92 2.21 15.77
CA THR A 30 -2.55 2.05 15.27
C THR A 30 -2.33 3.03 14.13
N THR A 31 -1.20 3.74 14.15
CA THR A 31 -0.79 4.55 13.01
C THR A 31 -0.07 3.66 12.01
N LEU A 32 -0.63 3.53 10.81
CA LEU A 32 -0.02 2.82 9.71
C LEU A 32 0.58 3.81 8.72
N ARG A 33 1.69 3.43 8.10
CA ARG A 33 2.41 4.23 7.11
C ARG A 33 2.41 3.45 5.79
N PRO A 34 1.46 3.74 4.90
CA PRO A 34 1.39 3.03 3.64
C PRO A 34 2.29 3.69 2.59
N SER A 35 2.85 2.90 1.70
CA SER A 35 3.64 3.35 0.55
C SER A 35 3.37 2.45 -0.65
N ALA A 36 3.46 3.00 -1.85
CA ALA A 36 3.22 2.27 -3.08
C ALA A 36 4.37 2.45 -4.07
N HIS A 37 4.76 1.35 -4.70
CA HIS A 37 5.94 1.27 -5.55
C HIS A 37 5.64 0.44 -6.80
N PHE A 38 6.19 0.81 -7.94
CA PHE A 38 6.24 -0.08 -9.09
C PHE A 38 7.51 0.16 -9.91
N VAL A 39 7.83 -0.83 -10.74
CA VAL A 39 9.01 -0.82 -11.62
C VAL A 39 8.55 -1.11 -13.04
N TYR A 40 9.14 -0.43 -14.02
CA TYR A 40 9.02 -0.77 -15.43
C TYR A 40 10.37 -0.73 -16.14
N LYS A 41 10.48 -1.41 -17.29
CA LYS A 41 11.72 -1.51 -18.07
C LYS A 41 11.97 -0.22 -18.86
N GLY A 42 13.23 0.23 -18.86
CA GLY A 42 13.68 1.43 -19.56
C GLY A 42 13.26 2.73 -18.89
N GLU A 43 13.48 3.85 -19.60
CA GLU A 43 13.17 5.21 -19.14
C GLU A 43 11.74 5.64 -19.46
N THR A 44 11.17 5.10 -20.54
CA THR A 44 9.84 5.47 -21.02
C THR A 44 8.75 4.84 -20.15
N PRO A 45 7.78 5.62 -19.63
CA PRO A 45 6.65 5.10 -18.87
C PRO A 45 5.94 3.95 -19.58
N GLN A 46 5.69 2.88 -18.83
CA GLN A 46 4.97 1.70 -19.26
C GLN A 46 4.01 1.25 -18.15
N VAL A 47 3.09 0.36 -18.47
CA VAL A 47 2.29 -0.33 -17.46
C VAL A 47 3.22 -1.32 -16.75
N PRO A 48 3.38 -1.24 -15.42
CA PRO A 48 4.21 -2.18 -14.67
C PRO A 48 3.56 -3.57 -14.61
N ASP A 49 4.32 -4.61 -14.30
CA ASP A 49 3.77 -5.96 -14.10
C ASP A 49 2.88 -6.01 -12.84
N PHE A 50 3.28 -5.28 -11.79
CA PHE A 50 2.55 -5.17 -10.52
C PHE A 50 2.85 -3.84 -9.83
N VAL A 51 2.01 -3.49 -8.86
CA VAL A 51 2.19 -2.41 -7.90
C VAL A 51 2.39 -3.02 -6.53
N LEU A 52 3.55 -2.78 -5.93
CA LEU A 52 3.84 -3.17 -4.56
C LEU A 52 3.22 -2.14 -3.61
N LEU A 53 2.23 -2.55 -2.82
CA LEU A 53 1.70 -1.75 -1.73
C LEU A 53 2.26 -2.29 -0.42
N MET A 54 2.89 -1.42 0.36
CA MET A 54 3.48 -1.74 1.65
C MET A 54 2.75 -0.96 2.74
N VAL A 55 2.48 -1.61 3.86
CA VAL A 55 1.88 -0.99 5.05
C VAL A 55 2.80 -1.24 6.21
N GLN A 56 3.42 -0.16 6.70
CA GLN A 56 4.35 -0.23 7.82
C GLN A 56 3.66 0.14 9.13
N SER A 57 4.02 -0.56 10.20
CA SER A 57 3.59 -0.25 11.56
C SER A 57 4.78 -0.21 12.52
N ARG A 58 4.59 0.49 13.64
CA ARG A 58 5.48 0.40 14.81
C ARG A 58 4.64 0.28 16.07
N SER A 59 4.99 -0.70 16.89
CA SER A 59 4.22 -1.09 18.07
C SER A 59 5.14 -1.63 19.17
N ALA A 60 4.61 -1.80 20.38
CA ALA A 60 5.34 -2.41 21.49
C ALA A 60 5.49 -3.94 21.33
N GLN A 61 4.58 -4.57 20.57
CA GLN A 61 4.48 -6.01 20.36
C GLN A 61 4.18 -6.32 18.89
N TRP A 62 4.38 -7.56 18.48
CA TRP A 62 4.01 -8.03 17.15
C TRP A 62 2.49 -8.04 16.98
N GLU A 63 1.97 -7.18 16.10
CA GLU A 63 0.55 -7.08 15.80
C GLU A 63 0.18 -7.88 14.54
N TYR A 64 1.10 -7.95 13.56
CA TYR A 64 0.83 -8.51 12.23
C TYR A 64 1.66 -9.75 11.87
N LEU A 65 2.47 -10.26 12.81
CA LEU A 65 3.27 -11.46 12.59
C LEU A 65 2.42 -12.71 12.35
N ARG A 66 1.33 -12.88 13.10
CA ARG A 66 0.46 -14.07 13.01
C ARG A 66 -0.66 -13.92 11.98
N CYS A 67 -1.02 -12.69 11.67
CA CYS A 67 -2.00 -12.35 10.65
C CYS A 67 -1.47 -11.12 9.93
N HIS A 68 -1.45 -11.16 8.60
CA HIS A 68 -1.07 -10.04 7.75
C HIS A 68 -1.99 -9.92 6.53
N ASP A 69 -3.21 -10.44 6.63
CA ASP A 69 -4.20 -10.34 5.57
C ASP A 69 -4.61 -8.88 5.36
N LEU A 70 -4.41 -8.41 4.14
CA LEU A 70 -4.74 -7.05 3.72
C LEU A 70 -5.84 -7.08 2.66
N LEU A 71 -7.01 -6.56 3.04
CA LEU A 71 -8.22 -6.54 2.25
C LEU A 71 -8.61 -5.10 1.90
N PHE A 72 -9.27 -4.89 0.77
CA PHE A 72 -9.75 -3.57 0.34
C PHE A 72 -11.22 -3.59 -0.05
N LEU A 73 -11.89 -2.47 0.22
CA LEU A 73 -13.13 -2.08 -0.42
C LEU A 73 -12.88 -0.83 -1.26
N VAL A 74 -13.23 -0.89 -2.54
CA VAL A 74 -13.16 0.26 -3.46
C VAL A 74 -14.59 0.64 -3.83
N ASP A 75 -15.02 1.83 -3.41
CA ASP A 75 -16.41 2.28 -3.51
C ASP A 75 -17.42 1.23 -2.97
N GLY A 76 -17.10 0.63 -1.82
CA GLY A 76 -17.93 -0.37 -1.13
C GLY A 76 -17.91 -1.78 -1.75
N LYS A 77 -17.12 -2.01 -2.82
CA LYS A 77 -16.98 -3.33 -3.44
C LYS A 77 -15.66 -3.99 -3.03
N PRO A 78 -15.67 -5.29 -2.67
CA PRO A 78 -14.44 -6.00 -2.38
C PRO A 78 -13.54 -6.04 -3.60
N PHE A 79 -12.27 -5.78 -3.37
CA PHE A 79 -11.23 -5.94 -4.37
C PHE A 79 -10.40 -7.17 -4.01
N GLU A 80 -10.28 -8.12 -4.92
CA GLU A 80 -9.47 -9.33 -4.69
C GLU A 80 -8.00 -8.95 -4.59
N THR A 81 -7.39 -9.32 -3.46
CA THR A 81 -5.96 -9.13 -3.23
C THR A 81 -5.25 -10.48 -3.24
N PRO A 82 -4.06 -10.57 -3.84
CA PRO A 82 -3.17 -11.69 -3.61
C PRO A 82 -2.80 -11.80 -2.13
N ALA A 83 -2.30 -12.97 -1.74
CA ALA A 83 -1.76 -13.17 -0.40
C ALA A 83 -0.69 -12.12 -0.11
N ALA A 84 -0.79 -11.51 1.07
CA ALA A 84 0.20 -10.57 1.55
C ALA A 84 1.41 -11.32 2.13
N ASP A 85 2.56 -10.66 2.10
CA ASP A 85 3.78 -11.09 2.77
C ASP A 85 4.00 -10.22 4.02
N HIS A 86 4.76 -10.74 4.98
CA HIS A 86 5.12 -10.05 6.21
C HIS A 86 6.63 -10.08 6.43
N ASP A 87 7.19 -8.92 6.70
CA ASP A 87 8.54 -8.77 7.22
C ASP A 87 8.48 -7.94 8.51
N GLY A 88 9.40 -8.20 9.43
CA GLY A 88 9.52 -7.36 10.61
C GLY A 88 10.82 -7.52 11.35
N ARG A 89 11.08 -6.54 12.20
CA ARG A 89 12.33 -6.41 12.93
C ARG A 89 12.10 -5.86 14.33
N VAL A 90 12.94 -6.31 15.25
CA VAL A 90 12.99 -5.76 16.61
C VAL A 90 13.59 -4.36 16.55
N LEU A 91 12.88 -3.40 17.14
CA LEU A 91 13.34 -2.04 17.38
C LEU A 91 13.65 -1.88 18.88
N ARG A 92 14.46 -0.88 19.26
CA ARG A 92 14.72 -0.57 20.68
C ARG A 92 14.16 0.81 21.02
N PRO A 93 13.04 0.91 21.76
CA PRO A 93 12.08 -0.15 22.12
C PRO A 93 11.12 -0.51 20.96
N GLY A 94 10.53 -1.71 21.01
CA GLY A 94 9.37 -2.10 20.18
C GLY A 94 9.67 -3.00 18.98
N VAL A 95 8.75 -3.01 18.04
CA VAL A 95 8.78 -3.81 16.81
C VAL A 95 8.39 -2.90 15.64
N GLY A 96 9.04 -3.10 14.49
CA GLY A 96 8.59 -2.55 13.22
C GLY A 96 8.15 -3.70 12.31
N GLU A 97 6.96 -3.60 11.75
CA GLU A 97 6.41 -4.60 10.84
C GLU A 97 6.08 -3.94 9.50
N THR A 98 6.16 -4.72 8.43
CA THR A 98 5.83 -4.31 7.07
C THR A 98 5.03 -5.43 6.44
N VAL A 99 3.79 -5.11 6.08
CA VAL A 99 2.91 -6.01 5.32
C VAL A 99 2.92 -5.57 3.88
N THR A 100 3.16 -6.49 2.96
CA THR A 100 3.38 -6.20 1.55
C THR A 100 2.42 -6.99 0.68
N VAL A 101 1.75 -6.33 -0.25
CA VAL A 101 0.90 -6.99 -1.25
C VAL A 101 1.31 -6.54 -2.66
N MET A 102 1.42 -7.49 -3.58
CA MET A 102 1.64 -7.22 -4.99
C MET A 102 0.28 -7.14 -5.69
N LEU A 103 -0.15 -5.94 -6.03
CA LEU A 103 -1.42 -5.68 -6.68
C LEU A 103 -1.27 -5.64 -8.20
N PRO A 104 -2.30 -6.07 -8.97
CA PRO A 104 -2.32 -5.78 -10.39
C PRO A 104 -2.39 -4.26 -10.62
N PRO A 105 -1.84 -3.72 -11.72
CA PRO A 105 -1.90 -2.28 -12.02
C PRO A 105 -3.33 -1.72 -12.05
N ALA A 106 -4.29 -2.54 -12.47
CA ALA A 106 -5.71 -2.20 -12.45
C ALA A 106 -6.24 -1.85 -11.05
N ALA A 107 -5.67 -2.41 -9.98
CA ALA A 107 -6.02 -2.08 -8.61
C ALA A 107 -5.67 -0.64 -8.27
N LEU A 108 -4.45 -0.20 -8.61
CA LEU A 108 -4.01 1.17 -8.37
C LEU A 108 -4.87 2.16 -9.19
N ILE A 109 -5.20 1.82 -10.43
CA ILE A 109 -6.11 2.63 -11.26
C ILE A 109 -7.51 2.70 -10.63
N ALA A 110 -8.05 1.59 -10.11
CA ALA A 110 -9.34 1.58 -9.43
C ALA A 110 -9.31 2.46 -8.16
N MET A 111 -8.31 2.32 -7.31
CA MET A 111 -8.15 3.14 -6.10
C MET A 111 -7.95 4.62 -6.42
N ALA A 112 -7.20 4.94 -7.47
CA ALA A 112 -6.98 6.31 -7.93
C ALA A 112 -8.30 6.97 -8.37
N ASN A 113 -9.17 6.24 -9.07
CA ASN A 113 -10.43 6.78 -9.58
C ASN A 113 -11.58 6.73 -8.56
N ALA A 114 -11.41 5.99 -7.47
CA ALA A 114 -12.45 5.80 -6.47
C ALA A 114 -12.84 7.07 -5.71
N THR A 115 -14.09 7.09 -5.25
CA THR A 115 -14.57 8.10 -4.30
C THR A 115 -14.13 7.73 -2.89
N LYS A 116 -14.14 6.43 -2.55
CA LYS A 116 -13.76 5.89 -1.25
C LYS A 116 -12.89 4.64 -1.41
N VAL A 117 -11.83 4.56 -0.62
CA VAL A 117 -11.00 3.36 -0.51
C VAL A 117 -10.83 3.01 0.96
N GLU A 118 -11.40 1.89 1.36
CA GLU A 118 -11.31 1.34 2.71
C GLU A 118 -10.42 0.11 2.68
N ALA A 119 -9.74 -0.16 3.79
CA ALA A 119 -8.88 -1.30 3.92
C ALA A 119 -8.98 -1.91 5.31
N LYS A 120 -8.68 -3.21 5.37
CA LYS A 120 -8.61 -3.97 6.60
C LYS A 120 -7.31 -4.74 6.63
N LEU A 121 -6.47 -4.45 7.62
CA LEU A 121 -5.29 -5.23 7.95
C LEU A 121 -5.60 -6.06 9.18
N CYS A 122 -5.90 -7.34 8.97
CA CYS A 122 -6.36 -8.25 10.01
C CYS A 122 -7.59 -7.74 10.77
N ARG A 123 -7.41 -7.21 11.98
CA ARG A 123 -8.49 -6.67 12.82
C ARG A 123 -8.65 -5.16 12.70
N ASP A 124 -7.68 -4.48 12.07
CA ASP A 124 -7.61 -3.04 12.02
C ASP A 124 -8.19 -2.54 10.69
N GLU A 125 -9.18 -1.67 10.78
CA GLU A 125 -9.88 -1.05 9.67
C GLU A 125 -9.45 0.41 9.53
N PHE A 126 -9.27 0.87 8.30
CA PHE A 126 -8.87 2.24 8.00
C PHE A 126 -9.37 2.69 6.63
N GLU A 127 -9.43 4.00 6.42
CA GLU A 127 -9.78 4.62 5.16
C GLU A 127 -8.61 5.43 4.63
N PHE A 128 -8.38 5.36 3.32
CA PHE A 128 -7.49 6.28 2.62
C PHE A 128 -8.26 7.57 2.32
N ASP A 129 -7.87 8.64 3.00
CA ASP A 129 -8.49 9.95 2.86
C ASP A 129 -8.29 10.56 1.46
N GLN A 130 -8.80 11.78 1.27
CA GLN A 130 -8.66 12.49 0.01
C GLN A 130 -7.20 12.69 -0.42
N GLN A 131 -6.28 12.95 0.52
CA GLN A 131 -4.87 13.16 0.19
C GLN A 131 -4.23 11.86 -0.30
N ALA A 132 -4.52 10.74 0.35
CA ALA A 132 -4.06 9.43 -0.09
C ALA A 132 -4.63 9.06 -1.48
N ARG A 133 -5.90 9.38 -1.76
CA ARG A 133 -6.47 9.16 -3.10
C ARG A 133 -5.84 10.03 -4.18
N LEU A 134 -5.52 11.29 -3.88
CA LEU A 134 -4.75 12.14 -4.79
C LEU A 134 -3.34 11.58 -5.03
N ALA A 135 -2.72 11.01 -4.00
CA ALA A 135 -1.43 10.34 -4.12
C ALA A 135 -1.53 9.08 -5.01
N PHE A 136 -2.59 8.26 -4.89
CA PHE A 136 -2.83 7.16 -5.83
C PHE A 136 -3.00 7.64 -7.27
N ARG A 137 -3.70 8.76 -7.51
CA ARG A 137 -3.82 9.36 -8.86
C ARG A 137 -2.48 9.82 -9.42
N GLU A 138 -1.68 10.48 -8.59
CA GLU A 138 -0.33 10.92 -8.97
C GLU A 138 0.59 9.73 -9.25
N LEU A 139 0.49 8.65 -8.48
CA LEU A 139 1.26 7.45 -8.77
C LEU A 139 0.76 6.78 -10.05
N ALA A 140 -0.56 6.74 -10.28
CA ALA A 140 -1.15 6.17 -11.47
C ALA A 140 -0.83 6.95 -12.75
N SER A 141 -0.70 8.29 -12.68
CA SER A 141 -0.34 9.12 -13.84
C SER A 141 1.07 8.83 -14.36
N ARG A 142 1.93 8.20 -13.54
CA ARG A 142 3.28 7.75 -13.90
C ARG A 142 3.28 6.41 -14.62
N MET A 143 2.14 5.70 -14.61
CA MET A 143 1.91 4.58 -15.51
C MET A 143 1.40 5.14 -16.84
N LYS A 144 1.86 4.60 -17.97
CA LYS A 144 1.31 4.99 -19.27
C LYS A 144 -0.14 4.48 -19.37
N SER A 145 -1.11 5.37 -19.55
CA SER A 145 -2.44 5.01 -20.02
C SER A 145 -2.33 4.44 -21.43
N GLN A 146 -2.88 3.24 -21.66
CA GLN A 146 -3.11 2.74 -23.01
C GLN A 146 -4.03 3.69 -23.77
#